data_AF-A0A7J8DLE1-F1
#
_entry.id   AF-A0A7J8DLE1-F1
#
_cell.length_a   1.000
_cell.length_b   1.000
_cell.length_c   1.000
_cell.angle_alpha   90.00
_cell.angle_beta   90.00
_cell.angle_gamma   90.00
#
_symmetry.space_group_name_H-M   'P 1'
#
loop_
_entity.id
_entity.type
_entity.pdbx_description
1 polymer ?
#
loop_
_entity_poly.entity_id
_entity_poly.type
_entity_poly.pdbx_seq_one_letter_code
_entity_poly.pdbx_strand_id
1 'polypeptide(L)'
;MAYKFRTQSPEALEQLFPWECFIFCLIIFATFTNQIHKWSHTYFGLPRWVTLLQDWHIILPRKHHRIHHVSPHETYFCITTGWLNYPLEKMGFWRRLEDLIQGLTGEKPRADDMKWAQKIK
;
A
#
# COMPACT_ATOMS: atom_id res chain seq x y z
N MET A 1 -5.29 13.13 21.42
CA MET A 1 -6.66 13.30 20.88
C MET A 1 -7.70 13.26 22.00
N ALA A 2 -7.90 12.14 22.72
CA ALA A 2 -8.99 12.04 23.73
C ALA A 2 -8.92 13.04 24.89
N TYR A 3 -7.73 13.35 25.44
CA TYR A 3 -7.62 14.32 26.55
C TYR A 3 -8.02 15.74 26.15
N LYS A 4 -7.91 16.09 24.85
CA LYS A 4 -8.21 17.43 24.35
C LYS A 4 -9.68 17.78 24.51
N PHE A 5 -10.57 16.79 24.43
CA PHE A 5 -12.00 16.94 24.73
C PHE A 5 -12.27 17.38 26.18
N ARG A 6 -11.33 17.18 27.11
CA ARG A 6 -11.43 17.66 28.50
C ARG A 6 -10.67 18.94 28.78
N THR A 7 -9.74 19.35 27.91
CA THR A 7 -8.80 20.45 28.19
C THR A 7 -8.90 21.63 27.23
N GLN A 8 -9.59 21.49 26.10
CA GLN A 8 -9.69 22.50 25.05
C GLN A 8 -11.14 23.01 24.92
N SER A 9 -11.31 24.24 24.43
CA SER A 9 -12.64 24.78 24.13
C SER A 9 -13.24 24.10 22.89
N PRO A 10 -14.58 24.11 22.73
CA PRO A 10 -15.24 23.55 21.56
C PRO A 10 -14.72 24.14 20.24
N GLU A 11 -14.47 25.45 20.19
CA GLU A 11 -13.99 26.16 18.99
C GLU A 11 -12.58 25.69 18.58
N ALA A 12 -11.71 25.50 19.57
CA ALA A 12 -10.37 24.96 19.33
C ALA A 12 -10.43 23.50 18.84
N LEU A 13 -11.37 22.71 19.36
CA LEU A 13 -11.59 21.33 18.90
C LEU A 13 -12.07 21.28 17.46
N GLU A 14 -13.05 22.10 17.07
CA GLU A 14 -13.59 22.12 15.71
C GLU A 14 -12.50 22.40 14.66
N GLN A 15 -11.57 23.31 14.95
CA GLN A 15 -10.46 23.62 14.04
C GLN A 15 -9.45 22.47 13.91
N LEU A 16 -9.17 21.76 15.01
CA LEU A 16 -8.17 20.69 15.05
C LEU A 16 -8.73 19.34 14.61
N PHE A 17 -10.03 19.12 14.75
CA PHE A 17 -10.67 17.83 14.60
C PHE A 17 -10.45 17.17 13.22
N PRO A 18 -10.61 17.87 12.08
CA PRO A 18 -10.37 17.27 10.77
C PRO A 18 -8.93 16.77 10.60
N TRP A 19 -7.96 17.57 11.05
CA TRP A 19 -6.54 17.23 10.98
C TRP A 19 -6.21 16.03 11.88
N GLU A 20 -6.72 16.03 13.11
CA GLU A 20 -6.53 14.92 14.05
C GLU A 20 -7.15 13.63 13.54
N CYS A 21 -8.37 13.69 12.98
CA CYS A 21 -9.02 12.56 12.32
C CYS A 21 -8.18 12.05 11.14
N PHE A 22 -7.67 12.95 10.30
CA PHE A 22 -6.82 12.58 9.17
C PHE A 22 -5.55 11.85 9.65
N ILE A 23 -4.81 12.42 10.61
CA ILE A 23 -3.60 11.79 11.15
C ILE A 23 -3.90 10.46 11.81
N PHE A 24 -4.98 10.36 12.58
CA PHE A 24 -5.41 9.12 13.21
C PHE A 24 -5.71 8.04 12.17
N CYS A 25 -6.54 8.36 11.17
CA CYS A 25 -6.85 7.44 10.08
C CYS A 25 -5.59 7.04 9.31
N LEU A 26 -4.71 7.99 8.99
CA LEU A 26 -3.44 7.74 8.30
C LEU A 26 -2.58 6.72 9.06
N ILE A 27 -2.41 6.92 10.37
CA ILE A 27 -1.64 6.01 11.23
C ILE A 27 -2.28 4.62 11.21
N ILE A 28 -3.60 4.53 11.45
CA ILE A 28 -4.32 3.26 11.47
C ILE A 28 -4.16 2.54 10.12
N PHE A 29 -4.50 3.17 9.00
CA PHE A 29 -4.44 2.54 7.69
C PHE A 29 -3.02 2.17 7.27
N ALA A 30 -2.02 3.01 7.56
CA ALA A 30 -0.63 2.70 7.27
C ALA A 30 -0.14 1.49 8.10
N THR A 31 -0.42 1.47 9.41
CA THR A 31 -0.02 0.35 10.28
C THR A 31 -0.70 -0.95 9.85
N PHE A 32 -2.01 -0.93 9.62
CA PHE A 32 -2.73 -2.14 9.18
C PHE A 32 -2.29 -2.60 7.80
N THR A 33 -2.08 -1.70 6.85
CA THR A 33 -1.57 -2.06 5.51
C THR A 33 -0.20 -2.73 5.60
N ASN A 34 0.71 -2.20 6.40
CA ASN A 34 2.03 -2.81 6.63
C ASN A 34 1.91 -4.20 7.29
N GLN A 35 1.03 -4.35 8.28
CA GLN A 35 0.84 -5.63 8.96
C GLN A 35 0.20 -6.69 8.04
N ILE A 36 -0.77 -6.30 7.24
CA ILE A 36 -1.41 -7.19 6.26
C ILE A 36 -0.40 -7.60 5.18
N HIS A 37 0.41 -6.65 4.68
CA HIS A 37 1.49 -6.95 3.74
C HIS A 37 2.52 -7.91 4.35
N LYS A 38 2.90 -7.76 5.63
CA LYS A 38 3.77 -8.74 6.30
C LYS A 38 3.13 -10.13 6.36
N TRP A 39 1.84 -10.22 6.64
CA TRP A 39 1.12 -11.50 6.67
C TRP A 39 1.00 -12.14 5.28
N SER A 40 0.96 -11.37 4.19
CA SER A 40 0.95 -11.94 2.83
C SER A 40 2.28 -12.60 2.44
N HIS A 41 3.35 -12.34 3.20
CA HIS A 41 4.65 -13.03 3.10
C HIS A 41 4.83 -14.20 4.06
N THR A 42 3.92 -14.36 5.03
CA THR A 42 4.09 -15.34 6.12
C THR A 42 3.26 -16.59 5.85
N TYR A 43 3.91 -17.71 5.50
CA TYR A 43 3.19 -18.93 5.09
C TYR A 43 2.86 -19.89 6.23
N PHE A 44 3.56 -19.78 7.37
CA PHE A 44 3.42 -20.66 8.52
C PHE A 44 3.23 -19.84 9.81
N GLY A 45 2.50 -20.39 10.78
CA GLY A 45 2.33 -19.77 12.11
C GLY A 45 1.39 -18.57 12.18
N LEU A 46 0.61 -18.29 11.13
CA LEU A 46 -0.42 -17.26 11.19
C LEU A 46 -1.63 -17.70 12.03
N PRO A 47 -2.25 -16.77 12.79
CA PRO A 47 -3.53 -17.05 13.44
C PRO A 47 -4.62 -17.44 12.43
N ARG A 48 -5.50 -18.37 12.82
CA ARG A 48 -6.57 -18.87 11.94
C ARG A 48 -7.49 -17.78 11.39
N TRP A 49 -7.78 -16.75 12.18
CA TRP A 49 -8.63 -15.66 11.74
C TRP A 49 -7.95 -14.85 10.61
N VAL A 50 -6.62 -14.68 10.64
CA VAL A 50 -5.87 -14.01 9.56
C VAL A 50 -5.97 -14.82 8.28
N THR A 51 -5.77 -16.14 8.36
CA THR A 51 -5.84 -17.01 7.17
C THR A 51 -7.24 -17.03 6.58
N LEU A 52 -8.29 -17.07 7.41
CA LEU A 52 -9.67 -16.98 6.94
C LEU A 52 -9.97 -15.65 6.23
N LEU A 53 -9.51 -14.52 6.79
CA LEU A 53 -9.66 -13.22 6.13
C LEU A 53 -8.89 -13.15 4.79
N GLN A 54 -7.73 -13.80 4.69
CA GLN A 54 -6.99 -13.92 3.43
C GLN A 54 -7.73 -14.81 2.43
N ASP A 55 -8.25 -15.95 2.85
CA ASP A 55 -8.96 -16.90 1.98
C ASP A 55 -10.26 -16.28 1.45
N TRP A 56 -10.96 -15.48 2.26
CA TRP A 56 -12.14 -14.69 1.86
C TRP A 56 -11.81 -13.39 1.15
N HIS A 57 -10.53 -13.10 0.91
CA HIS A 57 -10.08 -11.88 0.23
C HIS A 57 -10.53 -10.58 0.93
N ILE A 58 -10.77 -10.61 2.23
CA ILE A 58 -11.05 -9.40 3.03
C ILE A 58 -9.75 -8.63 3.28
N ILE A 59 -8.64 -9.35 3.45
CA ILE A 59 -7.28 -8.80 3.52
C ILE A 59 -6.40 -9.49 2.47
N LEU A 60 -5.25 -8.91 2.13
CA LEU A 60 -4.40 -9.36 1.04
C LEU A 60 -4.03 -10.87 1.10
N PRO A 61 -4.49 -11.69 0.14
CA PRO A 61 -4.12 -13.11 0.08
C PRO A 61 -2.65 -13.31 -0.30
N ARG A 62 -2.00 -14.32 0.29
CA ARG A 62 -0.60 -14.69 0.00
C ARG A 62 -0.35 -14.98 -1.48
N LYS A 63 -1.21 -15.80 -2.10
CA LYS A 63 -1.10 -16.17 -3.52
C LYS A 63 -1.28 -14.96 -4.45
N HIS A 64 -2.17 -14.03 -4.08
CA HIS A 64 -2.40 -12.80 -4.82
C HIS A 64 -1.15 -11.92 -4.76
N HIS A 65 -0.62 -11.68 -3.56
CA HIS A 65 0.59 -10.86 -3.38
C HIS A 65 1.81 -11.44 -4.10
N ARG A 66 1.91 -12.77 -4.16
CA ARG A 66 3.01 -13.45 -4.86
C ARG A 66 3.15 -13.01 -6.32
N ILE A 67 2.07 -12.60 -6.99
CA ILE A 67 2.12 -12.11 -8.38
C ILE A 67 3.07 -10.92 -8.50
N HIS A 68 3.01 -9.96 -7.56
CA HIS A 68 3.91 -8.81 -7.49
C HIS A 68 5.38 -9.23 -7.25
N HIS A 69 5.61 -10.33 -6.53
CA HIS A 69 6.95 -10.87 -6.28
C HIS A 69 7.51 -11.72 -7.42
N VAL A 70 6.79 -11.87 -8.52
CA VAL A 70 7.31 -12.53 -9.72
C VAL A 70 7.81 -11.44 -10.68
N SER A 71 9.00 -11.66 -11.25
CA SER A 71 9.54 -10.81 -12.31
C SER A 71 8.49 -10.61 -13.42
N PRO A 72 8.28 -9.38 -13.92
CA PRO A 72 9.15 -8.20 -13.80
C PRO A 72 8.88 -7.24 -12.63
N HIS A 73 8.09 -7.63 -11.61
CA HIS A 73 7.79 -6.80 -10.42
C HIS A 73 7.06 -5.48 -10.68
N GLU A 74 6.43 -5.31 -11.85
CA GLU A 74 5.82 -4.04 -12.27
C GLU A 74 4.28 -4.03 -12.17
N THR A 75 3.71 -4.92 -11.37
CA THR A 75 2.28 -5.20 -11.37
C THR A 75 1.77 -5.50 -9.96
N TYR A 76 0.45 -5.40 -9.76
CA TYR A 76 -0.23 -5.81 -8.52
C TYR A 76 0.25 -5.08 -7.23
N PHE A 77 0.40 -3.75 -7.30
CA PHE A 77 0.96 -2.93 -6.21
C PHE A 77 0.04 -2.68 -4.99
N CYS A 78 -1.26 -2.99 -5.06
CA CYS A 78 -2.18 -2.75 -3.95
C CYS A 78 -2.03 -3.82 -2.85
N ILE A 79 -1.43 -3.43 -1.72
CA ILE A 79 -1.01 -4.37 -0.66
C ILE A 79 -1.94 -4.48 0.56
N THR A 80 -3.06 -3.75 0.59
CA THR A 80 -4.01 -3.83 1.72
C THR A 80 -5.00 -4.99 1.51
N THR A 81 -5.77 -4.97 0.42
CA THR A 81 -6.75 -6.04 0.10
C THR A 81 -6.46 -6.72 -1.24
N GLY A 82 -5.74 -6.04 -2.15
CA GLY A 82 -5.52 -6.47 -3.52
C GLY A 82 -6.70 -6.29 -4.47
N TRP A 83 -7.85 -5.76 -4.01
CA TRP A 83 -9.06 -5.64 -4.84
C TRP A 83 -8.86 -4.82 -6.12
N LEU A 84 -8.07 -3.75 -6.03
CA LEU A 84 -7.82 -2.86 -7.15
C LEU A 84 -6.76 -3.39 -8.12
N ASN A 85 -5.99 -4.41 -7.76
CA ASN A 85 -4.95 -4.92 -8.66
C ASN A 85 -5.55 -5.41 -9.98
N TYR A 86 -6.59 -6.27 -9.94
CA TYR A 86 -7.19 -6.79 -11.17
C TYR A 86 -7.79 -5.68 -12.08
N PRO A 87 -8.61 -4.74 -11.58
CA PRO A 87 -9.07 -3.61 -12.37
C PRO A 87 -7.94 -2.75 -12.95
N LEU A 88 -6.93 -2.41 -12.15
CA LEU A 88 -5.83 -1.55 -12.57
C LEU A 88 -4.96 -2.22 -13.64
N GLU A 89 -4.70 -3.53 -13.50
CA GLU A 89 -3.98 -4.27 -14.54
C GLU A 89 -4.78 -4.41 -15.82
N LYS A 90 -6.08 -4.69 -15.73
CA LYS A 90 -6.94 -4.79 -16.92
C LYS A 90 -6.98 -3.49 -17.72
N MET A 91 -6.88 -2.35 -17.04
CA MET A 91 -6.84 -1.03 -17.68
C MET A 91 -5.42 -0.59 -18.07
N GLY A 92 -4.38 -1.37 -17.74
CA GLY A 92 -2.98 -1.01 -17.94
C GLY A 92 -2.60 0.29 -17.23
N PHE A 93 -3.18 0.54 -16.05
CA PHE A 93 -3.07 1.81 -15.35
C PHE A 93 -1.62 2.22 -15.08
N TRP A 94 -0.80 1.31 -14.54
CA TRP A 94 0.60 1.61 -14.17
C TRP A 94 1.46 1.95 -15.37
N ARG A 95 1.40 1.13 -16.43
CA ARG A 95 2.11 1.40 -17.68
C ARG A 95 1.71 2.75 -18.30
N ARG A 96 0.42 3.08 -18.30
CA ARG A 96 -0.06 4.37 -18.82
C ARG A 96 0.42 5.55 -17.97
N LEU A 97 0.50 5.37 -16.66
CA LEU A 97 1.03 6.39 -15.75
C LEU A 97 2.54 6.61 -15.99
N GLU A 98 3.29 5.53 -16.19
CA GLU A 98 4.70 5.58 -16.58
C GLU A 98 4.90 6.30 -17.92
N ASP A 99 4.11 5.95 -18.95
CA ASP A 99 4.15 6.61 -20.27
C ASP A 99 3.87 8.12 -20.13
N LEU A 100 2.90 8.50 -19.29
CA LEU A 100 2.58 9.90 -19.00
C LEU A 100 3.73 10.63 -18.32
N ILE A 101 4.31 10.04 -17.27
CA ILE A 101 5.45 10.63 -16.54
C ILE A 101 6.63 10.81 -17.50
N GLN A 102 6.96 9.80 -18.29
CA GLN A 102 8.03 9.88 -19.28
C GLN A 102 7.72 10.95 -20.34
N GLY A 103 6.48 11.05 -20.81
CA GLY A 103 6.08 12.06 -21.79
C GLY A 103 6.21 13.49 -21.25
N LEU A 104 5.92 13.71 -19.97
CA LEU A 104 5.97 15.02 -19.33
C LEU A 104 7.37 15.42 -18.85
N THR A 105 8.18 14.45 -18.43
CA THR A 105 9.46 14.70 -17.74
C THR A 105 10.69 14.26 -18.55
N GLY A 106 10.52 13.36 -19.52
CA GLY A 106 11.61 12.67 -20.20
C GLY A 106 12.23 11.52 -19.41
N GLU A 107 11.87 11.34 -18.13
CA GLU A 107 12.41 10.30 -17.27
C GLU A 107 11.91 8.92 -17.71
N LYS A 108 12.86 8.04 -18.06
CA LYS A 108 12.53 6.69 -18.51
C LYS A 108 12.18 5.81 -17.31
N PRO A 109 11.04 5.10 -17.32
CA PRO A 109 10.71 4.12 -16.30
C PRO A 109 11.83 3.09 -16.17
N ARG A 110 12.19 2.70 -14.94
CA ARG A 110 13.16 1.62 -14.67
C ARG A 110 14.55 1.86 -15.26
N ALA A 111 14.94 3.11 -15.49
CA ALA A 111 16.28 3.45 -16.00
C ALA A 111 17.42 3.04 -15.04
N ASP A 112 17.09 2.70 -13.80
CA ASP A 112 18.00 2.33 -12.72
C ASP A 112 17.93 0.86 -12.29
N ASP A 113 17.02 0.04 -12.85
CA ASP A 113 16.78 -1.35 -12.43
C ASP A 113 18.04 -2.24 -12.40
N MET A 114 19.07 -1.90 -13.17
CA MET A 114 20.34 -2.64 -13.23
C MET A 114 21.53 -1.87 -12.62
N LYS A 115 21.33 -0.65 -12.14
CA LYS A 115 22.41 0.16 -11.56
C LYS A 115 22.95 -0.47 -10.27
N TRP A 116 22.11 -1.10 -9.47
CA TRP A 116 22.54 -1.81 -8.26
C TRP A 116 23.43 -3.03 -8.55
N ALA A 117 23.29 -3.65 -9.73
CA ALA A 117 24.09 -4.81 -10.15
C ALA A 117 25.46 -4.42 -10.73
N GLN A 118 25.68 -3.12 -11.01
CA GLN A 118 26.96 -2.63 -11.50
C GLN A 118 27.93 -2.49 -10.32
N LYS A 119 29.03 -3.25 -10.32
CA LYS A 119 30.12 -3.05 -9.36
C LYS A 119 30.75 -1.68 -9.61
N ILE A 120 30.79 -0.84 -8.58
CA ILE A 120 31.61 0.38 -8.58
C ILE A 120 33.07 -0.06 -8.73
N LYS A 121 33.74 0.39 -9.79
CA LYS A 121 35.19 0.22 -9.97
C LYS A 121 35.94 1.31 -9.22
#